data_AF-A0A2M7ZTZ7-F1
#
_entry.id   AF-A0A2M7ZTZ7-F1
#
_cell.length_a   1.000
_cell.length_b   1.000
_cell.length_c   1.000
_cell.angle_alpha   90.00
_cell.angle_beta   90.00
_cell.angle_gamma   90.00
#
_symmetry.space_group_name_H-M   'P 1'
#
loop_
_entity.id
_entity.type
_entity.pdbx_description
1 polymer ?
#
loop_
_entity_poly.entity_id
_entity_poly.type
_entity_poly.pdbx_seq_one_letter_code
_entity_poly.pdbx_strand_id
1 'polypeptide(L)'
;KIFHSIIPKILKKIDPERPYWQSSPFGNDDDPNSFNSGNTHQWKIWSMWIDYKEVINDQSLFVTEFGFQGLANKDTFEKYLPGENRKIGDRIFEHHNKQVEGPERVLKFLSSHLPIKSEWDDFLYLTQLNQAFALKTCLEYWQTNGRTNGSIVWQINDCWPVTSWSLIDSDIQPKLAYYFVKNAFAPFLLYFKDDGSKIKVILLNQNKNKIKGRLRLTVISSVSGELIKDNSNKVNFDDNGVTEILSVLHKDLPPDGAWILTAVLYNELNEPVCRNYYLTKPWKHVTLMKAKIKLDVIHQDNESGILIESSVPVFFVDLYHTQITFSDRGFFILPGEQIELKTIGKQIELLKVEEIKIYSLNSYLH
;
A
#
# COMPACT_ATOMS: atom_id res chain seq x y z
N LYS A 1 -12.59 -35.72 -14.02
CA LYS A 1 -13.62 -35.82 -15.09
C LYS A 1 -14.23 -34.47 -15.47
N ILE A 2 -14.72 -33.67 -14.51
CA ILE A 2 -15.36 -32.37 -14.78
C ILE A 2 -14.35 -31.37 -15.38
N PHE A 3 -13.33 -30.99 -14.60
CA PHE A 3 -12.34 -29.96 -15.00
C PHE A 3 -11.45 -30.38 -16.17
N HIS A 4 -10.93 -31.62 -16.19
CA HIS A 4 -10.03 -32.05 -17.26
C HIS A 4 -10.71 -32.55 -18.55
N SER A 5 -12.05 -32.70 -18.59
CA SER A 5 -12.71 -33.30 -19.77
C SER A 5 -14.02 -32.64 -20.15
N ILE A 6 -14.99 -32.54 -19.23
CA ILE A 6 -16.33 -32.06 -19.59
C ILE A 6 -16.29 -30.59 -19.98
N ILE A 7 -15.77 -29.73 -19.10
CA ILE A 7 -15.67 -28.28 -19.32
C ILE A 7 -14.85 -27.95 -20.58
N PRO A 8 -13.60 -28.45 -20.76
CA PRO A 8 -12.80 -28.11 -21.93
C PRO A 8 -13.43 -28.62 -23.25
N LYS A 9 -14.14 -29.75 -23.24
CA LYS A 9 -14.87 -30.23 -24.44
C LYS A 9 -16.04 -29.32 -24.80
N ILE A 10 -16.73 -28.76 -23.82
CA ILE A 10 -17.82 -27.81 -24.04
C ILE A 10 -17.22 -26.51 -24.59
N LEU A 11 -16.22 -25.93 -23.93
CA LEU A 11 -15.57 -24.68 -24.35
C LEU A 11 -14.95 -24.79 -25.74
N LYS A 12 -14.29 -25.89 -26.08
CA LYS A 12 -13.77 -26.12 -27.45
C LYS A 12 -14.86 -26.06 -28.54
N LYS A 13 -16.13 -26.32 -28.20
CA LYS A 13 -17.25 -26.22 -29.16
C LYS A 13 -17.85 -24.83 -29.25
N ILE A 14 -17.88 -24.06 -28.15
CA ILE A 14 -18.65 -22.80 -28.07
C ILE A 14 -17.76 -21.54 -27.98
N ASP A 15 -16.53 -21.68 -27.52
CA ASP A 15 -15.53 -20.61 -27.38
C ASP A 15 -14.10 -21.18 -27.53
N PRO A 16 -13.71 -21.63 -28.74
CA PRO A 16 -12.40 -22.24 -28.97
C PRO A 16 -11.24 -21.24 -28.94
N GLU A 17 -11.51 -19.93 -28.96
CA GLU A 17 -10.47 -18.90 -29.08
C GLU A 17 -9.85 -18.51 -27.74
N ARG A 18 -10.57 -18.71 -26.61
CA ARG A 18 -10.05 -18.41 -25.27
C ARG A 18 -9.40 -19.63 -24.64
N PRO A 19 -8.24 -19.48 -23.97
CA PRO A 19 -7.63 -20.57 -23.23
C PRO A 19 -8.51 -20.98 -22.05
N TYR A 20 -8.58 -22.29 -21.78
CA TYR A 20 -9.19 -22.83 -20.57
C TYR A 20 -8.10 -23.26 -19.59
N TRP A 21 -8.25 -22.83 -18.34
CA TRP A 21 -7.37 -23.18 -17.23
C TRP A 21 -8.13 -24.05 -16.23
N GLN A 22 -7.62 -25.25 -15.94
CA GLN A 22 -8.39 -26.34 -15.34
C GLN A 22 -8.69 -26.12 -13.85
N SER A 23 -7.81 -25.40 -13.16
CA SER A 23 -7.87 -25.14 -11.73
C SER A 23 -7.05 -23.90 -11.40
N SER A 24 -7.32 -23.25 -10.27
CA SER A 24 -6.43 -22.25 -9.69
C SER A 24 -6.21 -22.64 -8.23
N PRO A 25 -4.98 -22.95 -7.80
CA PRO A 25 -3.75 -22.97 -8.59
C PRO A 25 -3.69 -24.20 -9.52
N PHE A 26 -2.81 -24.15 -10.52
CA PHE A 26 -2.49 -25.28 -11.38
C PHE A 26 -1.10 -25.11 -12.00
N GLY A 27 -0.38 -26.22 -12.15
CA GLY A 27 0.93 -26.32 -12.77
C GLY A 27 1.13 -27.73 -13.36
N ASN A 28 2.21 -27.92 -14.11
CA ASN A 28 2.59 -29.21 -14.69
C ASN A 28 3.50 -30.04 -13.77
N ASP A 29 3.90 -29.49 -12.63
CA ASP A 29 4.67 -30.21 -11.59
C ASP A 29 3.74 -31.10 -10.73
N ASP A 30 4.34 -31.97 -9.91
CA ASP A 30 3.60 -32.83 -8.96
C ASP A 30 2.75 -32.01 -7.97
N ASP A 31 3.27 -30.86 -7.52
CA ASP A 31 2.53 -29.88 -6.75
C ASP A 31 1.85 -28.87 -7.70
N PRO A 32 0.51 -28.82 -7.77
CA PRO A 32 -0.20 -27.86 -8.61
C PRO A 32 0.02 -26.40 -8.18
N ASN A 33 0.59 -26.16 -6.99
CA ASN A 33 0.95 -24.83 -6.48
C ASN A 33 2.46 -24.54 -6.57
N SER A 34 3.22 -25.33 -7.34
CA SER A 34 4.65 -25.15 -7.60
C SER A 34 4.98 -23.76 -8.16
N PHE A 35 6.19 -23.27 -7.85
CA PHE A 35 6.73 -22.02 -8.39
C PHE A 35 7.36 -22.17 -9.80
N ASN A 36 7.47 -23.40 -10.29
CA ASN A 36 8.17 -23.70 -11.55
C ASN A 36 7.22 -23.81 -12.76
N SER A 37 5.91 -23.91 -12.53
CA SER A 37 4.95 -24.00 -13.61
C SER A 37 3.58 -23.41 -13.22
N GLY A 38 2.92 -22.79 -14.20
CA GLY A 38 1.55 -22.29 -14.04
C GLY A 38 1.40 -21.14 -13.04
N ASN A 39 0.34 -21.18 -12.25
CA ASN A 39 -0.03 -20.13 -11.31
C ASN A 39 -0.08 -20.61 -9.86
N THR A 40 0.20 -19.71 -8.93
CA THR A 40 0.36 -19.98 -7.51
C THR A 40 -0.66 -19.21 -6.68
N HIS A 41 -1.17 -19.85 -5.64
CA HIS A 41 -1.78 -19.23 -4.47
C HIS A 41 -0.71 -19.07 -3.37
N GLN A 42 -0.26 -17.84 -3.17
CA GLN A 42 0.73 -17.48 -2.15
C GLN A 42 0.02 -17.17 -0.82
N TRP A 43 -0.22 -18.24 -0.05
CA TRP A 43 -0.79 -18.19 1.30
C TRP A 43 0.20 -18.57 2.41
N LYS A 44 1.49 -18.71 2.09
CA LYS A 44 2.53 -18.83 3.13
C LYS A 44 2.55 -17.55 3.95
N ILE A 45 2.65 -16.41 3.27
CA ILE A 45 2.37 -15.10 3.83
C ILE A 45 0.92 -15.10 4.31
N TRP A 46 0.69 -14.49 5.47
CA TRP A 46 -0.61 -14.50 6.15
C TRP A 46 -1.04 -15.86 6.73
N SER A 47 -1.46 -16.84 5.92
CA SER A 47 -2.15 -18.04 6.43
C SER A 47 -1.22 -18.98 7.21
N MET A 48 0.02 -19.16 6.74
CA MET A 48 1.06 -19.91 7.45
C MET A 48 1.90 -19.03 8.39
N TRP A 49 1.36 -17.88 8.82
CA TRP A 49 2.01 -16.96 9.75
C TRP A 49 3.36 -16.39 9.27
N ILE A 50 3.70 -16.50 7.98
CA ILE A 50 4.92 -15.93 7.41
C ILE A 50 4.73 -14.42 7.20
N ASP A 51 5.79 -13.67 7.50
CA ASP A 51 5.81 -12.22 7.33
C ASP A 51 5.85 -11.81 5.86
N TYR A 52 5.20 -10.69 5.52
CA TYR A 52 5.16 -10.21 4.12
C TYR A 52 6.54 -9.80 3.58
N LYS A 53 7.54 -9.53 4.45
CA LYS A 53 8.92 -9.28 4.01
C LYS A 53 9.57 -10.50 3.38
N GLU A 54 9.11 -11.71 3.71
CA GLU A 54 9.61 -12.96 3.12
C GLU A 54 9.19 -13.14 1.64
N VAL A 55 8.40 -12.21 1.08
CA VAL A 55 8.07 -12.22 -0.36
C VAL A 55 9.32 -12.19 -1.23
N ILE A 56 10.46 -11.67 -0.74
CA ILE A 56 11.74 -11.69 -1.46
C ILE A 56 12.21 -13.11 -1.83
N ASN A 57 11.72 -14.12 -1.11
CA ASN A 57 12.01 -15.54 -1.32
C ASN A 57 10.94 -16.24 -2.18
N ASP A 58 9.87 -15.54 -2.57
CA ASP A 58 8.83 -16.07 -3.45
C ASP A 58 9.33 -16.10 -4.90
N GLN A 59 9.09 -17.23 -5.59
CA GLN A 59 9.57 -17.45 -6.96
C GLN A 59 8.41 -17.78 -7.90
N SER A 60 7.18 -17.39 -7.55
CA SER A 60 6.00 -17.69 -8.36
C SER A 60 6.06 -17.04 -9.74
N LEU A 61 5.65 -17.77 -10.78
CA LEU A 61 5.57 -17.25 -12.16
C LEU A 61 4.37 -16.33 -12.35
N PHE A 62 3.24 -16.65 -11.74
CA PHE A 62 2.03 -15.84 -11.72
C PHE A 62 1.30 -16.09 -10.41
N VAL A 63 1.04 -15.04 -9.63
CA VAL A 63 0.35 -15.14 -8.34
C VAL A 63 -1.14 -14.84 -8.54
N THR A 64 -1.99 -15.86 -8.57
CA THR A 64 -3.44 -15.66 -8.73
C THR A 64 -4.18 -15.39 -7.42
N GLU A 65 -3.57 -15.70 -6.28
CA GLU A 65 -4.10 -15.32 -4.97
C GLU A 65 -2.96 -15.03 -3.99
N PHE A 66 -3.10 -13.93 -3.27
CA PHE A 66 -2.35 -13.61 -2.06
C PHE A 66 -3.12 -12.51 -1.33
N GLY A 67 -3.00 -12.41 -0.01
CA GLY A 67 -3.71 -11.37 0.70
C GLY A 67 -3.19 -11.12 2.10
N PHE A 68 -3.63 -10.00 2.66
CA PHE A 68 -3.47 -9.68 4.07
C PHE A 68 -4.79 -9.12 4.62
N GLN A 69 -5.21 -9.49 5.83
CA GLN A 69 -6.43 -8.90 6.38
C GLN A 69 -6.20 -7.46 6.86
N GLY A 70 -7.22 -6.63 6.67
CA GLY A 70 -7.38 -5.33 7.31
C GLY A 70 -8.84 -5.10 7.68
N LEU A 71 -9.06 -4.29 8.70
CA LEU A 71 -10.40 -3.95 9.19
C LEU A 71 -11.18 -3.19 8.10
N ALA A 72 -12.52 -3.35 8.06
CA ALA A 72 -13.40 -2.45 7.29
C ALA A 72 -13.21 -0.98 7.68
N ASN A 73 -13.70 -0.05 6.86
CA ASN A 73 -13.64 1.37 7.21
C ASN A 73 -14.45 1.64 8.48
N LYS A 74 -14.07 2.72 9.16
CA LYS A 74 -14.70 3.18 10.39
C LYS A 74 -16.22 3.26 10.24
N ASP A 75 -16.71 3.98 9.24
CA ASP A 75 -18.14 4.20 9.05
C ASP A 75 -18.90 2.88 8.83
N THR A 76 -18.30 1.96 8.07
CA THR A 76 -18.84 0.62 7.84
C THR A 76 -18.96 -0.14 9.15
N PHE A 77 -17.90 -0.24 9.96
CA PHE A 77 -18.02 -0.93 11.25
C PHE A 77 -18.99 -0.21 12.20
N GLU A 78 -18.89 1.10 12.33
CA GLU A 78 -19.68 1.85 13.31
C GLU A 78 -21.19 1.83 13.01
N LYS A 79 -21.57 1.63 11.75
CA LYS A 79 -22.94 1.43 11.32
C LYS A 79 -23.55 0.10 11.80
N TYR A 80 -22.75 -0.96 11.89
CA TYR A 80 -23.24 -2.31 12.23
C TYR A 80 -22.74 -2.85 13.59
N LEU A 81 -21.78 -2.16 14.21
CA LEU A 81 -21.18 -2.53 15.50
C LEU A 81 -21.50 -1.47 16.57
N PRO A 82 -22.31 -1.81 17.59
CA PRO A 82 -22.63 -0.92 18.70
C PRO A 82 -21.37 -0.41 19.43
N GLY A 83 -21.44 0.80 19.97
CA GLY A 83 -20.31 1.46 20.63
C GLY A 83 -19.65 0.64 21.74
N GLU A 84 -20.45 -0.09 22.53
CA GLU A 84 -19.96 -0.94 23.61
C GLU A 84 -19.10 -2.12 23.15
N ASN A 85 -19.29 -2.56 21.90
CA ASN A 85 -18.59 -3.69 21.27
C ASN A 85 -17.34 -3.26 20.48
N ARG A 86 -17.02 -1.96 20.41
CA ARG A 86 -15.87 -1.41 19.66
C ARG A 86 -14.57 -1.58 20.42
N LYS A 87 -14.23 -2.83 20.76
CA LYS A 87 -13.02 -3.21 21.50
C LYS A 87 -12.40 -4.45 20.86
N ILE A 88 -11.08 -4.52 20.86
CA ILE A 88 -10.32 -5.55 20.14
C ILE A 88 -10.69 -6.98 20.58
N GLY A 89 -10.88 -7.20 21.87
CA GLY A 89 -11.26 -8.51 22.42
C GLY A 89 -12.77 -8.68 22.68
N ASP A 90 -13.61 -7.82 22.08
CA ASP A 90 -15.05 -8.00 22.17
C ASP A 90 -15.51 -9.14 21.25
N ARG A 91 -16.33 -10.04 21.78
CA ARG A 91 -16.82 -11.21 21.06
C ARG A 91 -17.58 -10.87 19.78
N ILE A 92 -18.34 -9.77 19.76
CA ILE A 92 -19.10 -9.36 18.57
C ILE A 92 -18.14 -8.82 17.51
N PHE A 93 -17.13 -8.03 17.90
CA PHE A 93 -16.10 -7.58 16.97
C PHE A 93 -15.30 -8.78 16.40
N GLU A 94 -14.86 -9.72 17.24
CA GLU A 94 -14.19 -10.94 16.79
C GLU A 94 -15.06 -11.79 15.87
N HIS A 95 -16.37 -11.84 16.10
CA HIS A 95 -17.31 -12.53 15.22
C HIS A 95 -17.31 -11.97 13.79
N HIS A 96 -16.96 -10.68 13.62
CA HIS A 96 -16.77 -10.05 12.32
C HIS A 96 -15.38 -10.35 11.72
N ASN A 97 -14.72 -11.44 12.13
CA ASN A 97 -13.60 -12.05 11.42
C ASN A 97 -13.87 -13.56 11.29
N LYS A 98 -13.89 -14.08 10.05
CA LYS A 98 -14.19 -15.50 9.80
C LYS A 98 -12.96 -16.37 9.60
N GLN A 99 -11.77 -15.78 9.55
CA GLN A 99 -10.54 -16.54 9.48
C GLN A 99 -10.28 -17.19 10.84
N VAL A 100 -9.98 -18.49 10.82
CA VAL A 100 -9.48 -19.21 12.00
C VAL A 100 -8.19 -18.51 12.47
N GLU A 101 -8.16 -18.13 13.75
CA GLU A 101 -7.14 -17.27 14.39
C GLU A 101 -6.83 -15.97 13.60
N GLY A 102 -7.87 -15.37 13.00
CA GLY A 102 -7.79 -14.12 12.27
C GLY A 102 -7.38 -12.93 13.14
N PRO A 103 -8.10 -12.64 14.25
CA PRO A 103 -7.74 -11.55 15.17
C PRO A 103 -6.29 -11.64 15.69
N GLU A 104 -5.83 -12.84 16.01
CA GLU A 104 -4.49 -13.13 16.50
C GLU A 104 -3.43 -12.86 15.42
N ARG A 105 -3.70 -13.23 14.16
CA ARG A 105 -2.83 -12.89 13.02
C ARG A 105 -2.75 -11.37 12.83
N VAL A 106 -3.88 -10.66 12.85
CA VAL A 106 -3.91 -9.19 12.74
C VAL A 106 -3.00 -8.56 13.80
N LEU A 107 -3.13 -8.98 15.07
CA LEU A 107 -2.31 -8.47 16.17
C LEU A 107 -0.82 -8.83 16.02
N LYS A 108 -0.52 -10.10 15.72
CA LYS A 108 0.85 -10.59 15.52
C LYS A 108 1.57 -9.78 14.44
N PHE A 109 0.94 -9.62 13.28
CA PHE A 109 1.56 -8.90 12.19
C PHE A 109 1.59 -7.40 12.40
N LEU A 110 0.57 -6.81 13.04
CA LEU A 110 0.62 -5.41 13.44
C LEU A 110 1.83 -5.16 14.34
N SER A 111 1.97 -5.97 15.40
CA SER A 111 3.09 -5.89 16.36
C SER A 111 4.47 -6.09 15.73
N SER A 112 4.54 -6.72 14.55
CA SER A 112 5.80 -6.97 13.85
C SER A 112 6.34 -5.70 13.19
N HIS A 113 5.46 -4.78 12.76
CA HIS A 113 5.84 -3.65 11.92
C HIS A 113 5.47 -2.27 12.47
N LEU A 114 4.36 -2.17 13.18
CA LEU A 114 3.75 -0.91 13.62
C LEU A 114 3.50 -0.93 15.15
N PRO A 115 3.33 0.25 15.78
CA PRO A 115 2.95 0.31 17.19
C PRO A 115 1.58 -0.34 17.40
N ILE A 116 1.37 -0.97 18.55
CA ILE A 116 0.04 -1.48 18.93
C ILE A 116 -0.67 -0.39 19.73
N LYS A 117 -1.86 0.00 19.28
CA LYS A 117 -2.78 0.89 20.00
C LYS A 117 -4.14 0.21 20.09
N SER A 118 -4.75 0.29 21.27
CA SER A 118 -6.03 -0.37 21.58
C SER A 118 -7.23 0.54 21.40
N GLU A 119 -7.03 1.86 21.29
CA GLU A 119 -8.09 2.81 21.00
C GLU A 119 -8.67 2.54 19.62
N TRP A 120 -10.00 2.61 19.51
CA TRP A 120 -10.75 2.14 18.34
C TRP A 120 -10.27 2.76 17.01
N ASP A 121 -10.20 4.09 16.97
CA ASP A 121 -9.76 4.84 15.78
C ASP A 121 -8.31 4.50 15.40
N ASP A 122 -7.43 4.38 16.40
CA ASP A 122 -6.01 4.08 16.17
C ASP A 122 -5.81 2.64 15.68
N PHE A 123 -6.56 1.70 16.24
CA PHE A 123 -6.52 0.30 15.84
C PHE A 123 -7.01 0.14 14.40
N LEU A 124 -8.11 0.81 14.02
CA LEU A 124 -8.60 0.85 12.64
C LEU A 124 -7.54 1.37 11.67
N TYR A 125 -6.96 2.54 11.94
CA TYR A 125 -5.95 3.14 11.08
C TYR A 125 -4.69 2.26 10.95
N LEU A 126 -4.12 1.81 12.07
CA LEU A 126 -2.86 1.05 12.07
C LEU A 126 -2.99 -0.35 11.46
N THR A 127 -4.14 -1.02 11.63
CA THR A 127 -4.39 -2.33 11.01
C THR A 127 -4.60 -2.23 9.51
N GLN A 128 -5.37 -1.23 9.03
CA GLN A 128 -5.48 -0.97 7.59
C GLN A 128 -4.14 -0.54 6.97
N LEU A 129 -3.33 0.22 7.71
CA LEU A 129 -1.98 0.59 7.26
C LEU A 129 -1.06 -0.64 7.16
N ASN A 130 -1.15 -1.57 8.11
CA ASN A 130 -0.38 -2.81 8.03
C ASN A 130 -0.81 -3.68 6.83
N GLN A 131 -2.12 -3.75 6.55
CA GLN A 131 -2.63 -4.40 5.33
C GLN A 131 -2.03 -3.75 4.08
N ALA A 132 -2.04 -2.42 4.02
CA ALA A 132 -1.50 -1.64 2.92
C ALA A 132 0.00 -1.91 2.71
N PHE A 133 0.80 -1.98 3.77
CA PHE A 133 2.23 -2.32 3.68
C PHE A 133 2.46 -3.74 3.19
N ALA A 134 1.69 -4.71 3.66
CA ALA A 134 1.81 -6.09 3.22
C ALA A 134 1.57 -6.22 1.71
N LEU A 135 0.47 -5.64 1.22
CA LEU A 135 0.12 -5.69 -0.20
C LEU A 135 1.12 -4.90 -1.05
N LYS A 136 1.49 -3.67 -0.65
CA LYS A 136 2.52 -2.87 -1.33
C LYS A 136 3.83 -3.65 -1.46
N THR A 137 4.32 -4.24 -0.37
CA THR A 137 5.60 -4.96 -0.35
C THR A 137 5.60 -6.13 -1.33
N CYS A 138 4.52 -6.91 -1.37
CA CYS A 138 4.43 -8.06 -2.26
C CYS A 138 4.29 -7.64 -3.73
N LEU A 139 3.39 -6.69 -4.01
CA LEU A 139 3.12 -6.21 -5.37
C LEU A 139 4.33 -5.52 -6.01
N GLU A 140 5.05 -4.70 -5.25
CA GLU A 140 6.26 -4.04 -5.76
C GLU A 140 7.37 -5.06 -6.04
N TYR A 141 7.53 -6.07 -5.19
CA TYR A 141 8.51 -7.13 -5.42
C TYR A 141 8.19 -7.91 -6.69
N TRP A 142 6.98 -8.44 -6.84
CA TRP A 142 6.63 -9.24 -8.01
C TRP A 142 6.71 -8.45 -9.32
N GLN A 143 6.45 -7.15 -9.30
CA GLN A 143 6.59 -6.29 -10.48
C GLN A 143 8.05 -5.98 -10.85
N THR A 144 9.00 -6.16 -9.94
CA THR A 144 10.41 -5.77 -10.14
C THR A 144 11.41 -6.92 -10.02
N ASN A 145 10.97 -8.12 -9.64
CA ASN A 145 11.86 -9.28 -9.50
C ASN A 145 12.33 -9.89 -10.84
N GLY A 146 11.74 -9.47 -11.97
CA GLY A 146 12.10 -9.95 -13.30
C GLY A 146 11.66 -11.40 -13.61
N ARG A 147 10.83 -12.00 -12.75
CA ARG A 147 10.36 -13.40 -12.87
C ARG A 147 8.84 -13.50 -12.91
N THR A 148 8.16 -12.77 -12.04
CA THR A 148 6.70 -12.87 -11.88
C THR A 148 6.00 -12.03 -12.94
N ASN A 149 5.06 -12.65 -13.66
CA ASN A 149 4.36 -12.05 -14.81
C ASN A 149 2.92 -11.62 -14.48
N GLY A 150 2.51 -11.69 -13.22
CA GLY A 150 1.18 -11.24 -12.79
C GLY A 150 0.93 -11.49 -11.31
N SER A 151 0.08 -10.65 -10.72
CA SER A 151 -0.37 -10.77 -9.34
C SER A 151 -1.83 -10.33 -9.23
N ILE A 152 -2.65 -11.12 -8.54
CA ILE A 152 -4.07 -10.85 -8.30
C ILE A 152 -4.30 -10.85 -6.79
N VAL A 153 -4.78 -9.72 -6.27
CA VAL A 153 -5.03 -9.52 -4.84
C VAL A 153 -6.27 -10.31 -4.43
N TRP A 154 -6.10 -11.20 -3.45
CA TRP A 154 -7.20 -11.67 -2.61
C TRP A 154 -7.39 -10.64 -1.50
N GLN A 155 -8.47 -9.85 -1.48
CA GLN A 155 -9.60 -9.84 -2.42
C GLN A 155 -10.02 -8.40 -2.73
N ILE A 156 -10.88 -8.20 -3.74
CA ILE A 156 -11.32 -6.85 -4.12
C ILE A 156 -12.40 -6.29 -3.18
N ASN A 157 -13.44 -7.07 -2.86
CA ASN A 157 -14.64 -6.60 -2.17
C ASN A 157 -15.05 -7.48 -0.98
N ASP A 158 -15.99 -7.01 -0.17
CA ASP A 158 -16.69 -7.79 0.85
C ASP A 158 -18.17 -8.02 0.52
N CYS A 159 -18.75 -9.05 1.12
CA CYS A 159 -20.19 -9.34 1.05
C CYS A 159 -20.97 -8.92 2.32
N TRP A 160 -20.27 -8.52 3.38
CA TRP A 160 -20.83 -8.11 4.68
C TRP A 160 -19.78 -7.34 5.50
N PRO A 161 -20.13 -6.60 6.57
CA PRO A 161 -19.19 -5.84 7.39
C PRO A 161 -18.22 -6.79 8.09
N VAL A 162 -16.91 -6.71 7.81
CA VAL A 162 -15.97 -7.75 8.25
C VAL A 162 -14.52 -7.25 8.27
N THR A 163 -13.70 -7.84 9.13
CA THR A 163 -12.24 -7.85 8.97
C THR A 163 -11.87 -8.95 7.98
N SER A 164 -11.43 -8.56 6.78
CA SER A 164 -11.12 -9.44 5.67
C SER A 164 -9.94 -8.93 4.86
N TRP A 165 -9.62 -9.64 3.78
CA TRP A 165 -8.57 -9.26 2.83
C TRP A 165 -9.00 -8.23 1.79
N SER A 166 -10.23 -7.70 1.87
CA SER A 166 -10.76 -6.83 0.83
C SER A 166 -9.99 -5.50 0.72
N LEU A 167 -9.95 -4.93 -0.48
CA LEU A 167 -9.54 -3.54 -0.72
C LEU A 167 -10.70 -2.56 -0.56
N ILE A 168 -11.92 -3.01 -0.82
CA ILE A 168 -13.16 -2.25 -0.75
C ILE A 168 -14.10 -3.01 0.21
N ASP A 169 -14.60 -2.33 1.24
CA ASP A 169 -15.49 -2.98 2.21
C ASP A 169 -16.94 -3.14 1.70
N SER A 170 -17.82 -3.69 2.53
CA SER A 170 -19.19 -4.03 2.16
C SER A 170 -20.10 -2.83 1.90
N ASP A 171 -19.72 -1.64 2.38
CA ASP A 171 -20.43 -0.39 2.09
C ASP A 171 -19.80 0.34 0.87
N ILE A 172 -19.00 -0.38 0.07
CA ILE A 172 -18.36 0.08 -1.16
C ILE A 172 -17.36 1.21 -0.87
N GLN A 173 -16.77 1.22 0.33
CA GLN A 173 -15.76 2.22 0.69
C GLN A 173 -14.35 1.65 0.48
N PRO A 174 -13.49 2.33 -0.31
CA PRO A 174 -12.08 1.95 -0.43
C PRO A 174 -11.38 2.03 0.93
N LYS A 175 -10.75 0.93 1.36
CA LYS A 175 -9.85 0.92 2.53
C LYS A 175 -8.54 1.63 2.20
N LEU A 176 -7.73 1.94 3.21
CA LEU A 176 -6.40 2.50 3.01
C LEU A 176 -5.53 1.67 2.04
N ALA A 177 -5.63 0.34 2.13
CA ALA A 177 -4.91 -0.59 1.26
C ALA A 177 -5.23 -0.42 -0.25
N TYR A 178 -6.45 0.03 -0.61
CA TYR A 178 -6.81 0.30 -2.00
C TYR A 178 -5.87 1.31 -2.66
N TYR A 179 -5.54 2.39 -1.94
CA TYR A 179 -4.70 3.48 -2.47
C TYR A 179 -3.25 3.04 -2.66
N PHE A 180 -2.76 2.18 -1.76
CA PHE A 180 -1.43 1.56 -1.91
C PHE A 180 -1.38 0.60 -3.10
N VAL A 181 -2.42 -0.21 -3.30
CA VAL A 181 -2.51 -1.11 -4.46
C VAL A 181 -2.65 -0.31 -5.77
N LYS A 182 -3.46 0.76 -5.77
CA LYS A 182 -3.58 1.71 -6.90
C LYS A 182 -2.20 2.28 -7.29
N ASN A 183 -1.42 2.69 -6.30
CA ASN A 183 -0.07 3.24 -6.53
C ASN A 183 0.93 2.17 -6.95
N ALA A 184 0.82 0.94 -6.42
CA ALA A 184 1.67 -0.17 -6.84
C ALA A 184 1.41 -0.57 -8.30
N PHE A 185 0.17 -0.46 -8.80
CA PHE A 185 -0.21 -0.70 -10.19
C PHE A 185 -0.20 0.56 -11.07
N ALA A 186 0.35 1.68 -10.58
CA ALA A 186 0.46 2.88 -11.39
C ALA A 186 1.43 2.67 -12.56
N PRO A 187 1.29 3.40 -13.69
CA PRO A 187 2.16 3.25 -14.85
C PRO A 187 3.65 3.46 -14.55
N PHE A 188 3.96 4.22 -13.50
CA PHE A 188 5.32 4.46 -13.00
C PHE A 188 5.41 4.02 -11.54
N LEU A 189 6.40 3.20 -11.22
CA LEU A 189 6.70 2.76 -9.87
C LEU A 189 8.17 2.99 -9.55
N LEU A 190 8.46 3.69 -8.46
CA LEU A 190 9.79 3.71 -7.87
C LEU A 190 9.96 2.50 -6.96
N TYR A 191 11.10 1.82 -7.02
CA TYR A 191 11.44 0.69 -6.16
C TYR A 191 12.88 0.81 -5.68
N PHE A 192 13.17 0.32 -4.48
CA PHE A 192 14.51 0.35 -3.92
C PHE A 192 15.08 -1.06 -3.85
N LYS A 193 16.30 -1.23 -4.35
CA LYS A 193 17.06 -2.49 -4.25
C LYS A 193 18.39 -2.23 -3.57
N ASP A 194 18.59 -2.84 -2.41
CA ASP A 194 19.82 -2.76 -1.64
C ASP A 194 20.71 -3.97 -1.96
N ASP A 195 21.96 -3.73 -2.38
CA ASP A 195 22.96 -4.77 -2.63
C ASP A 195 24.04 -4.85 -1.53
N GLY A 196 23.83 -4.13 -0.43
CA GLY A 196 24.76 -4.03 0.70
C GLY A 196 25.90 -3.02 0.49
N SER A 197 26.18 -2.61 -0.75
CA SER A 197 27.15 -1.53 -1.05
C SER A 197 26.46 -0.21 -1.37
N LYS A 198 25.31 -0.27 -2.03
CA LYS A 198 24.49 0.86 -2.42
C LYS A 198 23.02 0.49 -2.49
N ILE A 199 22.18 1.51 -2.38
CA ILE A 199 20.74 1.41 -2.59
C ILE A 199 20.44 1.96 -3.99
N LYS A 200 20.00 1.07 -4.86
CA LYS A 200 19.57 1.41 -6.22
C LYS A 200 18.14 1.93 -6.17
N VAL A 201 17.92 3.09 -6.75
CA VAL A 201 16.59 3.63 -7.04
C VAL A 201 16.23 3.17 -8.45
N ILE A 202 15.22 2.32 -8.54
CA ILE A 202 14.75 1.69 -9.77
C ILE A 202 13.44 2.35 -10.17
N LEU A 203 13.27 2.65 -11.45
CA LEU A 203 12.02 3.05 -12.05
C LEU A 203 11.49 1.89 -12.90
N LEU A 204 10.30 1.42 -12.57
CA LEU A 204 9.49 0.60 -13.46
C LEU A 204 8.57 1.52 -14.26
N ASN A 205 8.76 1.55 -15.57
CA ASN A 205 7.91 2.26 -16.53
C ASN A 205 7.10 1.24 -17.35
N GLN A 206 5.80 1.15 -17.05
CA GLN A 206 4.87 0.25 -17.75
C GLN A 206 4.19 0.90 -18.95
N ASN A 207 4.43 2.20 -19.19
CA ASN A 207 3.89 2.92 -20.31
C ASN A 207 4.94 3.12 -21.41
N LYS A 208 4.53 3.47 -22.63
CA LYS A 208 5.43 3.91 -23.71
C LYS A 208 5.80 5.40 -23.60
N ASN A 209 5.42 6.04 -22.49
CA ASN A 209 5.62 7.47 -22.29
C ASN A 209 7.03 7.73 -21.76
N LYS A 210 7.70 8.69 -22.41
CA LYS A 210 8.95 9.26 -21.92
C LYS A 210 8.66 10.08 -20.68
N ILE A 211 9.57 10.04 -19.71
CA ILE A 211 9.47 10.88 -18.52
C ILE A 211 10.68 11.81 -18.43
N LYS A 212 10.38 13.10 -18.40
CA LYS A 212 11.34 14.17 -18.17
C LYS A 212 10.88 14.99 -16.98
N GLY A 213 11.82 15.37 -16.12
CA GLY A 213 11.51 16.12 -14.90
C GLY A 213 12.63 16.04 -13.88
N ARG A 214 12.28 15.82 -12.61
CA ARG A 214 13.27 15.74 -11.52
C ARG A 214 12.95 14.62 -10.53
N LEU A 215 13.99 13.98 -10.01
CA LEU A 215 13.93 13.03 -8.90
C LEU A 215 14.43 13.74 -7.64
N ARG A 216 13.56 13.92 -6.64
CA ARG A 216 13.93 14.37 -5.29
C ARG A 216 14.25 13.16 -4.43
N LEU A 217 15.44 13.13 -3.84
CA LEU A 217 15.83 12.17 -2.83
C LEU A 217 16.03 12.87 -1.50
N THR A 218 15.42 12.31 -0.45
CA THR A 218 15.50 12.87 0.89
C THR A 218 15.91 11.79 1.87
N VAL A 219 16.90 12.09 2.72
CA VAL A 219 17.36 11.24 3.82
C VAL A 219 16.89 11.87 5.11
N ILE A 220 16.12 11.11 5.89
CA ILE A 220 15.52 11.53 7.15
C ILE A 220 16.07 10.66 8.27
N SER A 221 16.44 11.26 9.39
CA SER A 221 16.85 10.55 10.60
C SER A 221 15.67 9.73 11.14
N SER A 222 15.85 8.42 11.32
CA SER A 222 14.82 7.57 11.91
C SER A 222 14.81 7.60 13.45
N VAL A 223 15.65 8.45 14.07
CA VAL A 223 15.77 8.61 15.53
C VAL A 223 15.38 10.01 16.00
N SER A 224 15.48 11.02 15.13
CA SER A 224 15.01 12.38 15.43
C SER A 224 13.87 12.85 14.52
N GLY A 225 13.65 12.20 13.37
CA GLY A 225 12.72 12.64 12.34
C GLY A 225 13.21 13.84 11.51
N GLU A 226 14.44 14.31 11.75
CA GLU A 226 15.03 15.48 11.07
C GLU A 226 15.54 15.14 9.67
N LEU A 227 15.51 16.16 8.80
CA LEU A 227 16.13 16.07 7.48
C LEU A 227 17.65 16.03 7.62
N ILE A 228 18.28 14.98 7.11
CA ILE A 228 19.73 14.84 6.99
C ILE A 228 20.22 15.39 5.65
N LYS A 229 19.51 15.04 4.58
CA LYS A 229 19.87 15.42 3.21
C LYS A 229 18.62 15.57 2.36
N ASP A 230 18.61 16.55 1.46
CA ASP A 230 17.53 16.74 0.50
C ASP A 230 18.09 17.26 -0.82
N ASN A 231 18.02 16.42 -1.85
CA ASN A 231 18.65 16.66 -3.14
C ASN A 231 17.64 16.45 -4.27
N SER A 232 17.73 17.25 -5.33
CA SER A 232 16.96 17.02 -6.57
C SER A 232 17.89 16.89 -7.76
N ASN A 233 17.68 15.86 -8.59
CA ASN A 233 18.43 15.64 -9.83
C ASN A 233 17.47 15.71 -11.02
N LYS A 234 17.89 16.36 -12.11
CA LYS A 234 17.14 16.29 -13.37
C LYS A 234 17.21 14.86 -13.90
N VAL A 235 16.10 14.38 -14.43
CA VAL A 235 16.00 13.04 -15.01
C VAL A 235 15.31 13.08 -16.36
N ASN A 236 15.73 12.18 -17.25
CA ASN A 236 15.14 11.97 -18.55
C ASN A 236 15.26 10.49 -18.90
N PHE A 237 14.13 9.79 -18.96
CA PHE A 237 14.08 8.35 -19.25
C PHE A 237 13.19 8.10 -20.45
N ASP A 238 13.76 7.40 -21.43
CA ASP A 238 13.10 6.99 -22.67
C ASP A 238 12.80 5.48 -22.69
N ASP A 239 13.26 4.73 -21.69
CA ASP A 239 13.17 3.27 -21.64
C ASP A 239 11.85 2.80 -21.03
N ASN A 240 11.30 1.74 -21.62
CA ASN A 240 10.20 0.96 -21.05
C ASN A 240 10.78 -0.19 -20.22
N GLY A 241 10.10 -0.56 -19.14
CA GLY A 241 10.53 -1.64 -18.26
C GLY A 241 11.24 -1.15 -17.00
N VAL A 242 12.16 -1.96 -16.49
CA VAL A 242 12.81 -1.77 -15.17
C VAL A 242 14.21 -1.18 -15.37
N THR A 243 14.45 0.04 -14.91
CA THR A 243 15.71 0.76 -15.10
C THR A 243 16.24 1.32 -13.78
N GLU A 244 17.55 1.18 -13.51
CA GLU A 244 18.22 1.88 -12.41
C GLU A 244 18.38 3.36 -12.78
N ILE A 245 17.74 4.26 -12.03
CA ILE A 245 17.72 5.70 -12.33
C ILE A 245 18.71 6.50 -11.49
N LEU A 246 19.05 6.00 -10.30
CA LEU A 246 20.05 6.56 -9.42
C LEU A 246 20.54 5.49 -8.44
N SER A 247 21.67 5.73 -7.80
CA SER A 247 22.14 4.94 -6.66
C SER A 247 22.59 5.86 -5.52
N VAL A 248 22.33 5.46 -4.29
CA VAL A 248 22.86 6.08 -3.07
C VAL A 248 23.85 5.11 -2.43
N LEU A 249 25.10 5.51 -2.27
CA LEU A 249 26.12 4.64 -1.66
C LEU A 249 25.90 4.56 -0.14
N HIS A 250 26.06 3.37 0.46
CA HIS A 250 25.91 3.22 1.92
C HIS A 250 26.87 4.10 2.71
N LYS A 251 28.07 4.35 2.18
CA LYS A 251 29.05 5.25 2.80
C LYS A 251 28.58 6.72 2.91
N ASP A 252 27.59 7.11 2.11
CA ASP A 252 27.02 8.46 2.10
C ASP A 252 25.78 8.56 3.01
N LEU A 253 25.40 7.45 3.67
CA LEU A 253 24.29 7.36 4.62
C LEU A 253 24.83 7.16 6.05
N PRO A 254 24.06 7.52 7.08
CA PRO A 254 24.44 7.21 8.46
C PRO A 254 24.69 5.69 8.64
N PRO A 255 25.83 5.30 9.24
CA PRO A 255 26.29 3.90 9.26
C PRO A 255 25.48 3.00 10.22
N ASP A 256 24.69 3.57 11.12
CA ASP A 256 23.85 2.86 12.09
C ASP A 256 22.51 2.37 11.51
N GLY A 257 22.26 2.65 10.23
CA GLY A 257 21.00 2.34 9.54
C GLY A 257 19.81 3.11 10.11
N ALA A 258 20.04 4.19 10.86
CA ALA A 258 18.99 4.98 11.51
C ALA A 258 18.47 6.09 10.58
N TRP A 259 18.01 5.70 9.39
CA TRP A 259 17.51 6.63 8.39
C TRP A 259 16.37 6.05 7.56
N ILE A 260 15.59 6.96 6.97
CA ILE A 260 14.57 6.69 5.96
C ILE A 260 15.04 7.40 4.69
N LEU A 261 15.12 6.67 3.59
CA LEU A 261 15.37 7.21 2.26
C LEU A 261 14.04 7.32 1.52
N THR A 262 13.70 8.51 1.04
CA THR A 262 12.53 8.71 0.19
C THR A 262 12.95 9.12 -1.21
N ALA A 263 12.10 8.80 -2.18
CA ALA A 263 12.23 9.23 -3.55
C ALA A 263 10.88 9.75 -4.06
N VAL A 264 10.88 10.92 -4.68
CA VAL A 264 9.70 11.50 -5.36
C VAL A 264 10.10 11.90 -6.76
N LEU A 265 9.45 11.32 -7.76
CA LEU A 265 9.63 11.66 -9.17
C LEU A 265 8.58 12.71 -9.55
N TYR A 266 9.03 13.83 -10.11
CA TYR A 266 8.18 14.89 -10.63
C TYR A 266 8.34 15.00 -12.14
N ASN A 267 7.26 15.36 -12.85
CA ASN A 267 7.28 15.67 -14.27
C ASN A 267 7.84 17.09 -14.55
N GLU A 268 7.85 17.51 -15.82
CA GLU A 268 8.32 18.86 -16.21
C GLU A 268 7.45 20.00 -15.67
N LEU A 269 6.19 19.72 -15.34
CA LEU A 269 5.25 20.65 -14.71
C LEU A 269 5.40 20.70 -13.19
N ASN A 270 6.39 19.99 -12.64
CA ASN A 270 6.65 19.87 -11.20
C ASN A 270 5.52 19.16 -10.42
N GLU A 271 4.72 18.35 -11.10
CA GLU A 271 3.68 17.53 -10.49
C GLU A 271 4.26 16.16 -10.08
N PRO A 272 3.90 15.60 -8.91
CA PRO A 272 4.39 14.31 -8.48
C PRO A 272 3.81 13.18 -9.35
N VAL A 273 4.68 12.35 -9.91
CA VAL A 273 4.31 11.19 -10.74
C VAL A 273 4.20 9.92 -9.90
N CYS A 274 5.23 9.64 -9.10
CA CYS A 274 5.23 8.53 -8.17
C CYS A 274 6.22 8.82 -7.03
N ARG A 275 6.02 8.15 -5.90
CA ARG A 275 6.86 8.28 -4.72
C ARG A 275 6.99 6.95 -3.99
N ASN A 276 8.14 6.70 -3.39
CA ASN A 276 8.35 5.54 -2.55
C ASN A 276 9.38 5.84 -1.44
N TYR A 277 9.50 4.94 -0.47
CA TYR A 277 10.45 5.03 0.63
C TYR A 277 11.16 3.69 0.86
N TYR A 278 12.32 3.76 1.50
CA TYR A 278 13.11 2.64 1.95
C TYR A 278 13.67 2.90 3.34
N LEU A 279 13.59 1.89 4.20
CA LEU A 279 14.15 1.87 5.54
C LEU A 279 14.47 0.42 5.92
N THR A 280 15.46 0.23 6.78
CA THR A 280 15.92 -1.11 7.19
C THR A 280 15.19 -1.62 8.43
N LYS A 281 14.71 -0.71 9.28
CA LYS A 281 14.05 -1.04 10.55
C LYS A 281 12.52 -1.01 10.40
N PRO A 282 11.77 -1.88 11.10
CA PRO A 282 10.33 -1.75 11.23
C PRO A 282 9.92 -0.37 11.74
N TRP A 283 8.79 0.15 11.25
CA TRP A 283 8.27 1.46 11.62
C TRP A 283 8.08 1.65 13.14
N LYS A 284 7.70 0.59 13.88
CA LYS A 284 7.61 0.62 15.35
C LYS A 284 8.92 0.98 16.09
N HIS A 285 10.06 1.02 15.39
CA HIS A 285 11.38 1.39 15.93
C HIS A 285 11.89 2.72 15.37
N VAL A 286 11.04 3.46 14.66
CA VAL A 286 11.34 4.78 14.13
C VAL A 286 10.79 5.83 15.10
N THR A 287 11.53 6.92 15.27
CA THR A 287 11.07 8.16 15.92
C THR A 287 10.91 9.24 14.86
N LEU A 288 9.76 9.91 14.84
CA LEU A 288 9.39 10.96 13.92
C LEU A 288 9.05 12.24 14.69
N MET A 289 9.25 13.39 14.05
CA MET A 289 8.78 14.65 14.61
C MET A 289 7.25 14.69 14.64
N LYS A 290 6.68 15.16 15.74
CA LYS A 290 5.26 15.52 15.79
C LYS A 290 5.00 16.62 14.76
N ALA A 291 4.08 16.36 13.85
CA ALA A 291 3.76 17.27 12.77
C ALA A 291 2.45 18.02 13.06
N LYS A 292 2.42 19.31 12.71
CA LYS A 292 1.18 20.06 12.53
C LYS A 292 0.94 20.16 11.02
N ILE A 293 0.05 19.34 10.51
CA ILE A 293 -0.33 19.39 9.09
C ILE A 293 -1.26 20.59 8.90
N LYS A 294 -0.92 21.44 7.94
CA LYS A 294 -1.75 22.57 7.53
C LYS A 294 -2.67 22.09 6.41
N LEU A 295 -3.96 22.39 6.54
CA LEU A 295 -4.97 22.11 5.53
C LEU A 295 -5.62 23.43 5.13
N ASP A 296 -5.73 23.69 3.84
CA ASP A 296 -6.50 24.80 3.28
C ASP A 296 -7.55 24.25 2.31
N VAL A 297 -8.79 24.74 2.41
CA VAL A 297 -9.83 24.41 1.42
C VAL A 297 -9.59 25.26 0.19
N ILE A 298 -9.58 24.62 -0.97
CA ILE A 298 -9.50 25.29 -2.26
C ILE A 298 -10.80 25.05 -3.03
N HIS A 299 -11.25 26.06 -3.77
CA HIS A 299 -12.42 25.98 -4.64
C HIS A 299 -11.99 26.29 -6.08
N GLN A 300 -12.25 25.38 -7.02
CA GLN A 300 -11.98 25.58 -8.44
C GLN A 300 -13.18 25.07 -9.25
N ASP A 301 -13.79 25.92 -10.08
CA ASP A 301 -14.75 25.55 -11.13
C ASP A 301 -15.82 24.49 -10.73
N ASN A 302 -16.45 24.67 -9.55
CA ASN A 302 -17.45 23.78 -8.91
C ASN A 302 -16.91 22.50 -8.23
N GLU A 303 -15.59 22.32 -8.15
CA GLU A 303 -14.95 21.30 -7.31
C GLU A 303 -14.30 21.97 -6.09
N SER A 304 -14.36 21.33 -4.92
CA SER A 304 -13.48 21.70 -3.80
C SER A 304 -12.41 20.64 -3.59
N GLY A 305 -11.25 21.11 -3.16
CA GLY A 305 -10.11 20.29 -2.78
C GLY A 305 -9.57 20.68 -1.42
N ILE A 306 -8.64 19.87 -0.92
CA ILE A 306 -7.83 20.19 0.25
C ILE A 306 -6.38 20.29 -0.20
N LEU A 307 -5.78 21.45 0.06
CA LEU A 307 -4.35 21.64 -0.03
C LEU A 307 -3.70 21.24 1.29
N ILE A 308 -2.66 20.41 1.23
CA ILE A 308 -1.98 19.83 2.37
C ILE A 308 -0.53 20.25 2.36
N GLU A 309 -0.06 20.77 3.50
CA GLU A 309 1.31 21.21 3.69
C GLU A 309 1.87 20.75 5.04
N SER A 310 3.18 20.54 5.08
CA SER A 310 3.89 20.35 6.35
C SER A 310 5.29 20.95 6.31
N SER A 311 5.73 21.47 7.46
CA SER A 311 7.11 21.95 7.66
C SER A 311 8.10 20.85 8.03
N VAL A 312 7.61 19.64 8.31
CA VAL A 312 8.41 18.46 8.66
C VAL A 312 7.99 17.26 7.79
N PRO A 313 8.82 16.22 7.63
CA PRO A 313 8.39 15.00 6.96
C PRO A 313 7.22 14.33 7.71
N VAL A 314 6.14 14.02 7.00
CA VAL A 314 4.98 13.32 7.57
C VAL A 314 4.66 12.08 6.76
N PHE A 315 4.53 10.94 7.43
CA PHE A 315 4.34 9.64 6.79
C PHE A 315 2.92 9.11 6.99
N PHE A 316 2.34 8.61 5.88
CA PHE A 316 1.06 7.93 5.82
C PHE A 316 -0.12 8.79 6.27
N VAL A 317 -0.20 10.01 5.75
CA VAL A 317 -1.29 10.95 6.01
C VAL A 317 -2.60 10.35 5.49
N ASP A 318 -3.58 10.22 6.38
CA ASP A 318 -4.94 9.78 6.07
C ASP A 318 -5.94 10.78 6.63
N LEU A 319 -6.81 11.32 5.78
CA LEU A 319 -7.84 12.28 6.15
C LEU A 319 -9.18 11.57 6.24
N TYR A 320 -9.94 11.87 7.30
CA TYR A 320 -11.26 11.30 7.54
C TYR A 320 -12.30 12.38 7.75
N HIS A 321 -13.44 12.20 7.09
CA HIS A 321 -14.66 12.97 7.26
C HIS A 321 -15.88 12.07 7.04
N THR A 322 -16.98 12.30 7.75
CA THR A 322 -18.16 11.40 7.75
C THR A 322 -18.98 11.45 6.47
N GLN A 323 -18.86 12.51 5.67
CA GLN A 323 -19.68 12.72 4.46
C GLN A 323 -18.87 12.89 3.18
N ILE A 324 -17.54 12.93 3.30
CA ILE A 324 -16.63 13.28 2.21
C ILE A 324 -15.48 12.29 2.20
N THR A 325 -15.09 11.87 1.01
CA THR A 325 -13.90 11.06 0.75
C THR A 325 -12.86 11.88 -0.01
N PHE A 326 -11.60 11.46 0.08
CA PHE A 326 -10.47 12.14 -0.53
C PHE A 326 -9.88 11.29 -1.66
N SER A 327 -9.36 11.96 -2.70
CA SER A 327 -8.83 11.30 -3.90
C SER A 327 -7.60 10.42 -3.67
N ASP A 328 -6.90 10.62 -2.55
CA ASP A 328 -5.77 9.81 -2.12
C ASP A 328 -5.71 9.67 -0.60
N ARG A 329 -5.11 8.59 -0.10
CA ARG A 329 -4.98 8.27 1.33
C ARG A 329 -3.66 7.55 1.59
N GLY A 330 -3.03 7.81 2.72
CA GLY A 330 -1.83 7.11 3.20
C GLY A 330 -0.53 7.46 2.46
N PHE A 331 -0.44 8.65 1.88
CA PHE A 331 0.79 9.15 1.26
C PHE A 331 1.74 9.76 2.32
N PHE A 332 3.01 9.95 1.97
CA PHE A 332 3.92 10.80 2.75
C PHE A 332 4.09 12.15 2.07
N ILE A 333 4.31 13.20 2.87
CA ILE A 333 4.58 14.56 2.42
C ILE A 333 5.91 15.05 3.02
N LEU A 334 6.74 15.64 2.18
CA LEU A 334 8.04 16.22 2.57
C LEU A 334 7.95 17.75 2.70
N PRO A 335 8.82 18.39 3.48
CA PRO A 335 8.84 19.84 3.60
C PRO A 335 8.94 20.55 2.25
N GLY A 336 8.16 21.60 2.08
CA GLY A 336 8.07 22.38 0.83
C GLY A 336 7.26 21.72 -0.28
N GLU A 337 6.64 20.56 -0.05
CA GLU A 337 5.60 20.03 -0.93
C GLU A 337 4.23 20.64 -0.61
N GLN A 338 3.42 20.74 -1.66
CA GLN A 338 1.98 20.97 -1.58
C GLN A 338 1.30 19.77 -2.23
N ILE A 339 0.40 19.10 -1.50
CA ILE A 339 -0.40 18.01 -2.05
C ILE A 339 -1.84 18.47 -2.11
N GLU A 340 -2.41 18.40 -3.31
CA GLU A 340 -3.82 18.70 -3.55
C GLU A 340 -4.62 17.39 -3.58
N LEU A 341 -5.64 17.28 -2.72
CA LEU A 341 -6.61 16.20 -2.75
C LEU A 341 -7.95 16.71 -3.24
N LYS A 342 -8.54 16.03 -4.23
CA LYS A 342 -9.93 16.28 -4.59
C LYS A 342 -10.85 15.70 -3.53
N THR A 343 -11.94 16.41 -3.25
CA THR A 343 -13.00 15.93 -2.36
C THR A 343 -14.15 15.34 -3.16
N ILE A 344 -14.71 14.24 -2.70
CA ILE A 344 -15.82 13.52 -3.35
C ILE A 344 -16.88 13.25 -2.28
N GLY A 345 -18.11 13.69 -2.51
CA GLY A 345 -19.19 13.54 -1.53
C GLY A 345 -20.28 14.61 -1.64
N LYS A 346 -21.10 14.73 -0.59
CA LYS A 346 -22.14 15.75 -0.47
C LYS A 346 -21.63 16.93 0.35
N GLN A 347 -22.24 18.10 0.17
CA GLN A 347 -21.98 19.31 0.98
C GLN A 347 -20.52 19.78 0.96
N ILE A 348 -19.81 19.51 -0.13
CA ILE A 348 -18.40 19.87 -0.33
C ILE A 348 -18.16 21.38 -0.15
N GLU A 349 -19.13 22.22 -0.53
CA GLU A 349 -19.06 23.69 -0.40
C GLU A 349 -19.07 24.17 1.06
N LEU A 350 -19.53 23.34 2.00
CA LEU A 350 -19.62 23.68 3.43
C LEU A 350 -18.48 23.07 4.26
N LEU A 351 -17.52 22.40 3.61
CA LEU A 351 -16.45 21.69 4.28
C LEU A 351 -15.58 22.66 5.10
N LYS A 352 -15.47 22.38 6.39
CA LYS A 352 -14.59 23.09 7.32
C LYS A 352 -13.40 22.21 7.67
N VAL A 353 -12.22 22.80 7.68
CA VAL A 353 -10.96 22.09 8.00
C VAL A 353 -11.01 21.46 9.39
N GLU A 354 -11.67 22.10 10.34
CA GLU A 354 -11.76 21.65 11.73
C GLU A 354 -12.59 20.36 11.90
N GLU A 355 -13.40 20.02 10.90
CA GLU A 355 -14.21 18.79 10.88
C GLU A 355 -13.43 17.59 10.33
N ILE A 356 -12.27 17.82 9.72
CA ILE A 356 -11.41 16.79 9.14
C ILE A 356 -10.50 16.21 10.22
N LYS A 357 -10.63 14.91 10.47
CA LYS A 357 -9.66 14.18 11.30
C LYS A 357 -8.44 13.81 10.47
N ILE A 358 -7.26 13.96 11.07
CA ILE A 358 -5.97 13.68 10.44
C ILE A 358 -5.31 12.53 11.19
N TYR A 359 -5.04 11.44 10.48
CA TYR A 359 -4.18 10.36 10.94
C TYR A 359 -2.84 10.44 10.21
N SER A 360 -1.76 10.14 10.92
CA SER A 360 -0.44 9.96 10.34
C SER A 360 0.40 9.12 11.29
N LEU A 361 1.43 8.46 10.77
CA LEU A 361 2.30 7.65 11.61
C LEU A 361 3.13 8.48 12.60
N ASN A 362 3.39 9.76 12.27
CA ASN A 362 4.04 10.73 13.16
C ASN A 362 3.30 10.92 14.50
N SER A 363 1.98 10.69 14.54
CA SER A 363 1.21 10.78 15.78
C SER A 363 1.54 9.66 16.77
N TYR A 364 2.08 8.54 16.29
CA TYR A 364 2.27 7.31 17.07
C TYR A 364 3.74 7.00 17.40
N LEU A 365 4.68 7.65 16.71
CA LEU A 365 6.11 7.35 16.73
C LEU A 365 6.92 8.58 17.17
N HIS A 366 6.96 8.88 18.46
CA HIS A 366 7.63 10.07 19.00
C HIS A 366 8.42 9.78 20.26
#